data_AF-A0A9N8EVR6-F1
#
_entry.id   AF-A0A9N8EVR6-F1
#
_cell.length_a   1.000
_cell.length_b   1.000
_cell.length_c   1.000
_cell.angle_alpha   90.00
_cell.angle_beta   90.00
_cell.angle_gamma   90.00
#
_symmetry.space_group_name_H-M   'P 1'
#
loop_
_entity.id
_entity.type
_entity.pdbx_description
1 polymer ?
#
loop_
_entity_poly.entity_id
_entity_poly.type
_entity_poly.pdbx_seq_one_letter_code
_entity_poly.pdbx_strand_id
1 'polypeptide(L)'
;MSFRSFCRTVKLALLLLACLIVIEIDVDLQALRESVRRAQEQGIVEAFNNNNGTAIWRRRNTTIFSEQFAWSFQDLFVRHDDDNMLLVMDDDEFLQRDDMFVPEDENDNENIGTSHHETLLDVIASGTVGDFESVKSSEQKENAASDDLKQAESRQEPEEKLASTLEKNYEASSYTPSHRSIREKTRRLGERNEDIHSKGVDFLELTEWEEQSLQGLLSPNSPNNNPEDSCQPPNGISRTCCLGSFSSGGNVESSLRGQCRASMQNLGAVREHAKLFLQQHPVTDAATSTTNCDVCQIVEVALQHNLSIALIGDSMHNQVMDGLSCELERRNYQVTTEWIHHQNVPKNVPYMVHSQTRLIHIRSPLWEDAVVTIQYHQIYRLPLLDDSVMPKLTAQADVVVLGFGLHWWYGNTAGKGQQAMRREDNYVKYMSKLFRDVTKQGHVKLLVHRETSAQHFDARGGEYSLWNRQSILNRSGKCHPMDPQGDAYKWREKAVERAAAKAGRKLLVAGPDMPRFRQHDKQNELVVLPYFDFTSQHHGMHPRRKDKHGVDDCTHYCSSPFMYMPIWRSLRLAMDRQFPLQQ
;
A
#
# COMPACT_ATOMS: atom_id res chain seq x y z
N MET A 1 -51.40 39.13 2.18
CA MET A 1 -50.34 38.12 1.99
C MET A 1 -50.98 36.85 1.45
N SER A 2 -50.39 36.13 0.49
CA SER A 2 -51.00 34.91 -0.07
C SER A 2 -50.69 33.68 0.78
N PHE A 3 -51.57 32.66 0.76
CA PHE A 3 -51.38 31.42 1.53
C PHE A 3 -50.04 30.72 1.18
N ARG A 4 -49.65 30.70 -0.10
CA ARG A 4 -48.34 30.18 -0.55
C ARG A 4 -47.15 30.98 0.01
N SER A 5 -47.31 32.28 0.27
CA SER A 5 -46.28 33.10 0.92
C SER A 5 -46.20 32.80 2.41
N PHE A 6 -47.34 32.67 3.10
CA PHE A 6 -47.40 32.27 4.51
C PHE A 6 -46.75 30.89 4.73
N CYS A 7 -47.13 29.86 3.96
CA CYS A 7 -46.54 28.52 4.08
C CYS A 7 -45.03 28.50 3.78
N ARG A 8 -44.53 29.35 2.88
CA ARG A 8 -43.07 29.51 2.66
C ARG A 8 -42.37 30.14 3.87
N THR A 9 -42.95 31.19 4.46
CA THR A 9 -42.40 31.82 5.67
C THR A 9 -42.38 30.86 6.85
N VAL A 10 -43.47 30.12 7.09
CA VAL A 10 -43.55 29.11 8.16
C VAL A 10 -42.57 27.97 7.93
N LYS A 11 -42.43 27.46 6.70
CA LYS A 11 -41.46 26.38 6.42
C LYS A 11 -40.01 26.84 6.56
N LEU A 12 -39.70 28.11 6.25
CA LEU A 12 -38.37 28.68 6.48
C LEU A 12 -38.10 28.90 7.99
N ALA A 13 -39.11 29.37 8.73
CA ALA A 13 -39.02 29.54 10.19
C ALA A 13 -38.83 28.19 10.90
N LEU A 14 -39.53 27.12 10.49
CA LEU A 14 -39.34 25.78 11.03
C LEU A 14 -37.97 25.17 10.69
N LEU A 15 -37.43 25.45 9.50
CA LEU A 15 -36.05 25.05 9.15
C LEU A 15 -35.01 25.82 9.99
N LEU A 16 -35.20 27.12 10.21
CA LEU A 16 -34.33 27.90 11.09
C LEU A 16 -34.45 27.45 12.56
N LEU A 17 -35.65 27.07 13.01
CA LEU A 17 -35.87 26.50 14.35
C LEU A 17 -35.17 25.14 14.47
N ALA A 18 -35.27 24.27 13.47
CA ALA A 18 -34.55 22.99 13.45
C ALA A 18 -33.02 23.17 13.42
N CYS A 19 -32.50 24.19 12.74
CA CYS A 19 -31.07 24.55 12.79
C CYS A 19 -30.63 25.20 14.12
N LEU A 20 -31.56 25.72 14.92
CA LEU A 20 -31.30 26.24 16.27
C LEU A 20 -31.51 25.17 17.35
N ILE A 21 -32.25 24.10 17.06
CA ILE A 21 -32.39 22.90 17.90
C ILE A 21 -31.22 21.93 17.58
N VAL A 22 -29.99 22.47 17.63
CA VAL A 22 -28.79 21.66 17.90
C VAL A 22 -28.68 21.64 19.42
N ILE A 23 -29.31 20.65 20.04
CA ILE A 23 -29.41 20.54 21.49
C ILE A 23 -28.04 20.21 22.07
N GLU A 24 -27.51 21.08 22.93
CA GLU A 24 -26.57 20.65 23.98
C GLU A 24 -27.33 19.68 24.89
N ILE A 25 -27.07 18.38 24.74
CA ILE A 25 -27.61 17.37 25.64
C ILE A 25 -26.77 17.44 26.92
N ASP A 26 -27.15 18.37 27.80
CA ASP A 26 -26.63 18.43 29.17
C ASP A 26 -27.20 17.22 29.93
N VAL A 27 -26.49 16.09 29.84
CA VAL A 27 -26.89 14.83 30.46
C VAL A 27 -26.85 15.02 31.97
N ASP A 28 -28.01 14.97 32.62
CA ASP A 28 -28.08 15.00 34.08
C ASP A 28 -27.37 13.77 34.67
N LEU A 29 -26.11 13.98 35.04
CA LEU A 29 -25.25 12.97 35.64
C LEU A 29 -25.73 12.56 37.04
N GLN A 30 -26.59 13.33 37.72
CA GLN A 30 -27.25 12.86 38.94
C GLN A 30 -28.38 11.89 38.59
N ALA A 31 -29.29 12.25 37.68
CA ALA A 31 -30.38 11.36 37.25
C ALA A 31 -29.86 10.03 36.67
N LEU A 32 -28.76 10.07 35.90
CA LEU A 32 -28.10 8.86 35.39
C LEU A 32 -27.48 8.01 36.52
N ARG A 33 -26.71 8.61 37.42
CA ARG A 33 -26.13 7.91 38.59
C ARG A 33 -27.19 7.30 39.49
N GLU A 34 -28.28 8.02 39.73
CA GLU A 34 -29.40 7.58 40.56
C GLU A 34 -30.20 6.44 39.91
N SER A 35 -30.22 6.38 38.58
CA SER A 35 -30.81 5.27 37.84
C SER A 35 -29.92 4.02 37.85
N VAL A 36 -28.60 4.18 37.76
CA VAL A 36 -27.64 3.08 37.98
C VAL A 36 -27.70 2.57 39.43
N ARG A 37 -27.77 3.46 40.43
CA ARG A 37 -27.93 3.11 41.85
C ARG A 37 -29.18 2.27 42.07
N ARG A 38 -30.34 2.71 41.57
CA ARG A 38 -31.59 1.95 41.67
C ARG A 38 -31.53 0.59 40.97
N ALA A 39 -30.88 0.49 39.81
CA ALA A 39 -30.68 -0.79 39.12
C ALA A 39 -29.73 -1.75 39.86
N GLN A 40 -28.75 -1.22 40.60
CA GLN A 40 -27.87 -2.00 41.48
C GLN A 40 -28.62 -2.48 42.74
N GLU A 41 -29.42 -1.61 43.37
CA GLU A 41 -30.24 -1.94 44.54
C GLU A 41 -31.34 -2.96 44.24
N GLN A 42 -31.89 -2.94 43.01
CA GLN A 42 -32.79 -3.97 42.49
C GLN A 42 -32.05 -5.26 42.04
N GLY A 43 -30.73 -5.32 42.16
CA GLY A 43 -29.92 -6.49 41.78
C GLY A 43 -29.87 -6.78 40.28
N ILE A 44 -30.30 -5.83 39.43
CA ILE A 44 -30.35 -5.97 37.97
C ILE A 44 -28.94 -5.88 37.39
N VAL A 45 -28.10 -4.99 37.92
CA VAL A 45 -26.70 -4.80 37.51
C VAL A 45 -25.74 -4.93 38.69
N GLU A 46 -24.52 -5.38 38.40
CA GLU A 46 -23.44 -5.57 39.35
C GLU A 46 -22.15 -4.90 38.83
N ALA A 47 -21.44 -4.22 39.72
CA ALA A 47 -20.21 -3.49 39.41
C ALA A 47 -18.97 -4.37 39.69
N PHE A 48 -18.03 -4.37 38.76
CA PHE A 48 -16.68 -4.90 38.93
C PHE A 48 -15.65 -3.86 38.52
N ASN A 49 -14.66 -3.60 39.37
CA ASN A 49 -13.50 -2.81 38.98
C ASN A 49 -12.53 -3.67 38.17
N ASN A 50 -12.03 -3.14 37.06
CA ASN A 50 -10.87 -3.71 36.38
C ASN A 50 -9.57 -3.29 37.07
N ASN A 51 -8.44 -3.91 36.70
CA ASN A 51 -7.12 -3.62 37.26
C ASN A 51 -6.62 -2.17 37.00
N ASN A 52 -7.32 -1.41 36.16
CA ASN A 52 -7.02 -0.01 35.85
C ASN A 52 -7.95 0.97 36.60
N GLY A 53 -8.68 0.50 37.62
CA GLY A 53 -9.57 1.32 38.44
C GLY A 53 -10.87 1.78 37.75
N THR A 54 -11.20 1.23 36.58
CA THR A 54 -12.46 1.54 35.88
C THR A 54 -13.57 0.61 36.35
N ALA A 55 -14.70 1.16 36.79
CA ALA A 55 -15.90 0.40 37.13
C ALA A 55 -16.66 -0.04 35.87
N ILE A 56 -16.85 -1.34 35.71
CA ILE A 56 -17.59 -1.97 34.62
C ILE A 56 -18.88 -2.59 35.21
N TRP A 57 -20.01 -2.39 34.53
CA TRP A 57 -21.32 -2.82 35.00
C TRP A 57 -21.85 -3.97 34.13
N ARG A 58 -22.28 -5.07 34.76
CA ARG A 58 -22.86 -6.24 34.06
C ARG A 58 -24.27 -6.52 34.58
N ARG A 59 -25.20 -6.80 33.65
CA ARG A 59 -26.55 -7.31 33.99
C ARG A 59 -26.46 -8.74 34.52
N ARG A 60 -27.10 -9.04 35.65
CA ARG A 60 -27.21 -10.43 36.15
C ARG A 60 -28.11 -11.28 35.24
N ASN A 61 -27.88 -12.59 35.25
CA ASN A 61 -28.61 -13.62 34.49
C ASN A 61 -28.42 -13.67 32.96
N THR A 62 -27.39 -13.05 32.37
CA THR A 62 -26.92 -13.44 31.03
C THR A 62 -25.88 -14.57 31.11
N THR A 63 -26.25 -15.75 30.59
CA THR A 63 -25.33 -16.89 30.39
C THR A 63 -24.32 -16.54 29.31
N ILE A 64 -23.03 -16.76 29.58
CA ILE A 64 -21.94 -16.41 28.66
C ILE A 64 -21.55 -17.63 27.81
N PHE A 65 -21.70 -17.51 26.49
CA PHE A 65 -20.66 -18.00 25.57
C PHE A 65 -19.64 -16.87 25.37
N SER A 66 -18.37 -17.24 25.24
CA SER A 66 -17.25 -16.33 25.54
C SER A 66 -16.94 -15.31 24.44
N GLU A 67 -17.35 -14.06 24.63
CA GLU A 67 -16.67 -12.88 24.06
C GLU A 67 -16.82 -11.67 25.00
N GLN A 68 -15.74 -10.90 25.18
CA GLN A 68 -15.69 -9.78 26.13
C GLN A 68 -16.11 -8.46 25.45
N PHE A 69 -17.40 -8.13 25.51
CA PHE A 69 -17.89 -6.82 25.08
C PHE A 69 -17.75 -5.78 26.19
N ALA A 70 -16.79 -4.87 26.02
CA ALA A 70 -16.73 -3.60 26.76
C ALA A 70 -17.59 -2.56 26.02
N TRP A 71 -18.38 -1.79 26.77
CA TRP A 71 -19.37 -0.84 26.23
C TRP A 71 -18.96 0.60 26.57
N SER A 72 -19.01 1.50 25.59
CA SER A 72 -18.89 2.95 25.77
C SER A 72 -20.26 3.62 25.58
N PHE A 73 -20.62 4.54 26.47
CA PHE A 73 -21.97 5.15 26.57
C PHE A 73 -22.35 6.13 25.44
N GLN A 74 -21.68 6.11 24.28
CA GLN A 74 -21.89 7.10 23.20
C GLN A 74 -22.97 6.72 22.17
N ASP A 75 -23.36 5.44 22.10
CA ASP A 75 -24.26 4.91 21.06
C ASP A 75 -25.69 4.61 21.59
N LEU A 76 -26.18 5.38 22.56
CA LEU A 76 -27.48 5.13 23.23
C LEU A 76 -28.44 6.31 23.06
N PHE A 77 -29.56 6.10 22.39
CA PHE A 77 -30.66 7.06 22.29
C PHE A 77 -31.82 6.68 23.22
N VAL A 78 -32.44 7.68 23.84
CA VAL A 78 -33.63 7.51 24.69
C VAL A 78 -34.82 8.16 24.02
N ARG A 79 -35.86 7.36 23.78
CA ARG A 79 -37.17 7.86 23.33
C ARG A 79 -38.15 7.84 24.50
N HIS A 80 -38.81 8.97 24.72
CA HIS A 80 -39.94 9.06 25.64
C HIS A 80 -41.25 8.86 24.87
N ASP A 81 -42.07 7.94 25.37
CA ASP A 81 -43.52 7.88 25.14
C ASP A 81 -44.16 7.70 26.54
N ASP A 82 -45.31 8.33 26.79
CA ASP A 82 -45.63 9.01 28.08
C ASP A 82 -45.70 8.17 29.39
N ASP A 83 -45.61 6.84 29.35
CA ASP A 83 -45.65 5.98 30.56
C ASP A 83 -44.57 4.88 30.62
N ASN A 84 -43.67 4.74 29.61
CA ASN A 84 -42.59 3.74 29.65
C ASN A 84 -41.32 4.19 28.93
N MET A 85 -40.16 3.99 29.56
CA MET A 85 -38.84 4.27 28.96
C MET A 85 -38.35 3.05 28.16
N LEU A 86 -38.46 3.10 26.84
CA LEU A 86 -38.03 2.03 25.94
C LEU A 86 -36.62 2.31 25.39
N LEU A 87 -35.69 1.37 25.60
CA LEU A 87 -34.39 1.37 24.93
C LEU A 87 -34.54 0.74 23.56
N VAL A 88 -34.51 1.56 22.52
CA VAL A 88 -34.60 1.14 21.11
C VAL A 88 -33.20 1.15 20.50
N MET A 89 -32.83 0.06 19.84
CA MET A 89 -31.72 0.04 18.89
C MET A 89 -32.25 0.36 17.49
N ASP A 90 -31.44 1.07 16.71
CA ASP A 90 -31.81 1.56 15.38
C ASP A 90 -31.65 0.44 14.33
N ASP A 91 -32.65 -0.44 14.26
CA ASP A 91 -32.78 -1.48 13.22
C ASP A 91 -33.69 -0.96 12.09
N ASP A 92 -33.08 -0.50 10.98
CA ASP A 92 -33.77 0.04 9.80
C ASP A 92 -34.81 -0.95 9.21
N GLU A 93 -36.09 -0.57 9.19
CA GLU A 93 -37.17 -1.40 8.62
C GLU A 93 -37.08 -1.51 7.10
N PHE A 94 -36.99 -2.74 6.59
CA PHE A 94 -37.02 -3.03 5.16
C PHE A 94 -38.46 -3.14 4.65
N LEU A 95 -38.96 -2.10 3.97
CA LEU A 95 -40.30 -2.13 3.37
C LEU A 95 -40.39 -3.14 2.21
N GLN A 96 -41.36 -4.04 2.30
CA GLN A 96 -41.64 -5.08 1.31
C GLN A 96 -42.10 -4.51 -0.03
N ARG A 97 -41.80 -5.24 -1.11
CA ARG A 97 -42.60 -5.25 -2.33
C ARG A 97 -42.48 -6.58 -3.05
N ASP A 98 -43.60 -7.29 -3.16
CA ASP A 98 -43.76 -8.51 -3.94
C ASP A 98 -43.93 -8.21 -5.45
N ASP A 99 -44.34 -9.26 -6.18
CA ASP A 99 -44.70 -9.30 -7.61
C ASP A 99 -43.56 -9.37 -8.64
N MET A 100 -43.07 -10.59 -8.87
CA MET A 100 -43.26 -11.22 -10.19
C MET A 100 -43.35 -12.75 -10.09
N PHE A 101 -44.16 -13.34 -10.96
CA PHE A 101 -44.58 -14.75 -10.99
C PHE A 101 -44.07 -15.43 -12.28
N VAL A 102 -44.36 -16.73 -12.46
CA VAL A 102 -44.25 -17.52 -13.72
C VAL A 102 -42.83 -18.00 -14.10
N PRO A 103 -42.60 -19.31 -14.38
CA PRO A 103 -43.23 -20.50 -13.79
C PRO A 103 -42.20 -21.60 -13.42
N GLU A 104 -42.67 -22.78 -13.02
CA GLU A 104 -41.93 -24.04 -13.16
C GLU A 104 -42.13 -24.60 -14.58
N ASP A 105 -41.16 -25.36 -15.10
CA ASP A 105 -41.34 -26.30 -16.22
C ASP A 105 -40.37 -27.48 -16.05
N GLU A 106 -40.73 -28.65 -16.59
CA GLU A 106 -40.17 -29.95 -16.16
C GLU A 106 -39.02 -30.50 -17.04
N ASN A 107 -38.33 -31.53 -16.51
CA ASN A 107 -37.48 -32.51 -17.22
C ASN A 107 -36.14 -31.94 -17.79
N ASP A 108 -35.09 -32.73 -18.04
CA ASP A 108 -34.99 -34.17 -18.28
C ASP A 108 -34.17 -34.99 -17.26
N ASN A 109 -34.43 -36.30 -17.25
CA ASN A 109 -33.52 -37.31 -16.71
C ASN A 109 -32.37 -37.58 -17.68
N GLU A 110 -31.16 -37.80 -17.19
CA GLU A 110 -30.38 -38.95 -17.69
C GLU A 110 -29.46 -39.56 -16.62
N ASN A 111 -29.18 -40.85 -16.76
CA ASN A 111 -28.35 -41.63 -15.83
C ASN A 111 -26.85 -41.48 -16.14
N ILE A 112 -25.99 -41.78 -15.16
CA ILE A 112 -24.88 -42.77 -15.25
C ILE A 112 -24.05 -42.75 -13.95
N GLY A 113 -23.47 -43.90 -13.57
CA GLY A 113 -22.15 -43.88 -12.90
C GLY A 113 -22.02 -44.33 -11.44
N THR A 114 -22.73 -45.38 -11.00
CA THR A 114 -22.34 -46.08 -9.76
C THR A 114 -21.05 -46.87 -9.94
N SER A 115 -20.04 -46.67 -9.09
CA SER A 115 -18.96 -47.63 -8.86
C SER A 115 -18.47 -47.60 -7.41
N HIS A 116 -17.94 -48.73 -6.92
CA HIS A 116 -17.60 -48.94 -5.52
C HIS A 116 -16.21 -48.42 -5.14
N HIS A 117 -16.01 -48.08 -3.86
CA HIS A 117 -14.95 -48.73 -3.10
C HIS A 117 -15.21 -48.76 -1.58
N GLU A 118 -15.22 -49.98 -1.03
CA GLU A 118 -14.98 -50.29 0.38
C GLU A 118 -13.44 -50.44 0.59
N THR A 119 -12.82 -50.55 1.78
CA THR A 119 -13.27 -50.59 3.19
C THR A 119 -12.41 -49.57 4.01
N LEU A 120 -11.94 -49.66 5.26
CA LEU A 120 -11.88 -50.67 6.35
C LEU A 120 -11.77 -49.93 7.72
N LEU A 121 -12.14 -50.59 8.82
CA LEU A 121 -11.88 -50.22 10.23
C LEU A 121 -11.60 -51.52 11.03
N ASP A 122 -10.80 -51.57 12.10
CA ASP A 122 -9.94 -50.57 12.76
C ASP A 122 -8.72 -51.29 13.44
N VAL A 123 -7.68 -50.57 13.86
CA VAL A 123 -6.61 -51.10 14.74
C VAL A 123 -6.19 -50.08 15.81
N ILE A 124 -6.39 -50.47 17.08
CA ILE A 124 -6.00 -49.72 18.29
C ILE A 124 -4.92 -50.50 19.06
N ALA A 125 -4.16 -49.78 19.91
CA ALA A 125 -3.28 -50.26 20.99
C ALA A 125 -1.86 -50.77 20.65
N SER A 126 -0.91 -49.83 20.59
CA SER A 126 0.31 -49.82 21.46
C SER A 126 1.12 -48.53 21.22
N GLY A 127 1.87 -47.97 22.17
CA GLY A 127 1.99 -48.35 23.58
C GLY A 127 3.40 -48.13 24.13
N THR A 128 3.76 -46.89 24.47
CA THR A 128 4.95 -46.58 25.27
C THR A 128 4.83 -45.21 25.93
N VAL A 129 5.23 -45.12 27.20
CA VAL A 129 5.47 -43.85 27.91
C VAL A 129 6.95 -43.51 27.74
N GLY A 130 7.26 -42.24 27.49
CA GLY A 130 8.63 -41.73 27.46
C GLY A 130 8.73 -40.49 28.35
N ASP A 131 9.51 -40.59 29.42
CA ASP A 131 9.73 -39.50 30.36
C ASP A 131 10.49 -38.34 29.71
N PHE A 132 10.14 -37.11 30.09
CA PHE A 132 10.91 -35.91 29.76
C PHE A 132 11.35 -35.22 31.06
N GLU A 133 12.66 -35.22 31.32
CA GLU A 133 13.24 -34.67 32.53
C GLU A 133 13.13 -33.14 32.59
N SER A 134 12.93 -32.60 33.81
CA SER A 134 12.83 -31.17 34.02
C SER A 134 14.21 -30.49 34.04
N VAL A 135 14.57 -29.80 32.96
CA VAL A 135 15.72 -28.88 32.98
C VAL A 135 15.33 -27.59 33.74
N LYS A 136 16.05 -27.31 34.83
CA LYS A 136 15.92 -26.07 35.62
C LYS A 136 17.07 -25.11 35.33
N SER A 137 16.83 -23.84 35.63
CA SER A 137 17.78 -22.70 35.57
C SER A 137 18.14 -22.24 34.14
N SER A 138 18.51 -20.98 33.91
CA SER A 138 18.85 -19.94 34.90
C SER A 138 18.21 -18.58 34.61
N GLU A 139 17.65 -17.96 35.66
CA GLU A 139 17.45 -16.52 35.73
C GLU A 139 18.75 -15.87 36.24
N GLN A 140 19.22 -14.79 35.60
CA GLN A 140 19.87 -13.63 36.24
C GLN A 140 20.52 -12.70 35.19
N LYS A 141 19.94 -11.51 34.97
CA LYS A 141 20.59 -10.17 34.97
C LYS A 141 19.75 -9.12 34.23
N GLU A 142 18.75 -8.58 34.94
CA GLU A 142 18.29 -7.21 34.72
C GLU A 142 18.62 -6.41 36.00
N ASN A 143 19.23 -5.22 35.85
CA ASN A 143 19.28 -4.10 36.83
C ASN A 143 20.35 -3.07 36.41
N ALA A 144 20.03 -2.14 35.50
CA ALA A 144 20.77 -0.87 35.28
C ALA A 144 20.10 0.06 34.22
N ALA A 145 18.85 0.48 34.40
CA ALA A 145 18.22 1.51 33.53
C ALA A 145 16.94 2.12 34.16
N SER A 146 17.06 2.86 35.27
CA SER A 146 15.89 3.51 35.90
C SER A 146 16.24 4.78 36.68
N ASP A 147 16.63 5.85 35.96
CA ASP A 147 16.73 7.20 36.52
C ASP A 147 16.50 8.33 35.49
N ASP A 148 16.85 8.14 34.20
CA ASP A 148 16.76 9.18 33.16
C ASP A 148 15.32 9.65 32.80
N LEU A 149 14.27 8.98 33.31
CA LEU A 149 12.89 9.17 32.88
C LEU A 149 12.16 10.34 33.58
N LYS A 150 12.89 11.40 33.97
CA LYS A 150 12.36 12.61 34.65
C LYS A 150 12.82 13.95 34.06
N GLN A 151 13.42 13.98 32.87
CA GLN A 151 13.78 15.23 32.16
C GLN A 151 13.17 15.38 30.75
N ALA A 152 12.15 14.58 30.40
CA ALA A 152 11.55 14.59 29.06
C ALA A 152 10.37 15.57 28.85
N GLU A 153 9.90 16.28 29.88
CA GLU A 153 8.64 17.06 29.85
C GLU A 153 8.84 18.58 29.74
N SER A 154 9.71 19.08 28.85
CA SER A 154 9.83 20.54 28.62
C SER A 154 10.34 21.00 27.25
N ARG A 155 10.08 20.26 26.15
CA ARG A 155 10.41 20.70 24.78
C ARG A 155 9.33 20.39 23.74
N GLN A 156 8.33 21.27 23.65
CA GLN A 156 7.67 21.54 22.38
C GLN A 156 8.51 22.55 21.60
N GLU A 157 9.20 22.13 20.55
CA GLU A 157 9.67 23.08 19.52
C GLU A 157 8.55 23.30 18.48
N PRO A 158 8.37 24.52 17.94
CA PRO A 158 7.31 24.80 16.98
C PRO A 158 7.56 24.19 15.60
N GLU A 159 6.50 23.74 14.94
CA GLU A 159 6.51 23.03 13.64
C GLU A 159 7.13 23.86 12.50
N GLU A 160 7.14 25.19 12.65
CA GLU A 160 7.77 26.18 11.77
C GLU A 160 9.26 25.84 11.46
N LYS A 161 9.94 25.19 12.41
CA LYS A 161 11.33 24.75 12.27
C LYS A 161 11.50 23.63 11.23
N LEU A 162 10.49 22.75 11.06
CA LEU A 162 10.52 21.68 10.07
C LEU A 162 10.32 22.22 8.64
N ALA A 163 9.38 23.15 8.47
CA ALA A 163 9.20 23.87 7.20
C ALA A 163 10.48 24.61 6.80
N SER A 164 11.07 25.39 7.72
CA SER A 164 12.32 26.11 7.47
C SER A 164 13.51 25.20 7.16
N THR A 165 13.54 23.97 7.67
CA THR A 165 14.60 22.99 7.37
C THR A 165 14.44 22.42 5.95
N LEU A 166 13.21 22.09 5.55
CA LEU A 166 12.91 21.61 4.20
C LEU A 166 13.18 22.69 3.14
N GLU A 167 12.81 23.95 3.40
CA GLU A 167 13.08 25.07 2.49
C GLU A 167 14.58 25.37 2.35
N LYS A 168 15.33 25.40 3.46
CA LYS A 168 16.79 25.67 3.42
C LYS A 168 17.59 24.57 2.72
N ASN A 169 17.19 23.31 2.85
CA ASN A 169 17.80 22.21 2.09
C ASN A 169 17.51 22.32 0.59
N TYR A 170 16.41 22.97 0.20
CA TYR A 170 16.04 23.19 -1.20
C TYR A 170 16.80 24.39 -1.82
N GLU A 171 16.88 25.53 -1.13
CA GLU A 171 17.63 26.70 -1.59
C GLU A 171 19.14 26.42 -1.76
N ALA A 172 19.71 25.51 -0.96
CA ALA A 172 21.10 25.08 -1.08
C ALA A 172 21.45 24.33 -2.39
N SER A 173 20.44 23.92 -3.18
CA SER A 173 20.63 23.10 -4.39
C SER A 173 20.54 23.88 -5.72
N SER A 174 20.29 25.20 -5.71
CA SER A 174 19.94 25.94 -6.93
C SER A 174 21.12 26.35 -7.84
N TYR A 175 22.22 25.60 -7.85
CA TYR A 175 23.34 25.84 -8.77
C TYR A 175 23.06 25.21 -10.13
N THR A 176 22.51 25.98 -11.07
CA THR A 176 22.25 25.53 -12.45
C THR A 176 23.49 25.72 -13.34
N PRO A 177 24.19 24.66 -13.77
CA PRO A 177 25.26 24.79 -14.75
C PRO A 177 24.67 25.19 -16.11
N SER A 178 25.34 26.05 -16.88
CA SER A 178 24.84 26.39 -18.21
C SER A 178 24.83 25.15 -19.12
N HIS A 179 23.67 24.83 -19.72
CA HIS A 179 23.47 23.65 -20.59
C HIS A 179 24.53 23.50 -21.72
N ARG A 180 25.20 24.59 -22.09
CA ARG A 180 26.23 24.62 -23.13
C ARG A 180 27.55 23.93 -22.71
N SER A 181 27.88 23.91 -21.42
CA SER A 181 29.09 23.24 -20.89
C SER A 181 29.03 21.72 -21.13
N ILE A 182 27.92 21.13 -20.69
CA ILE A 182 27.73 19.67 -20.63
C ILE A 182 27.84 19.06 -22.03
N ARG A 183 27.04 19.53 -23.01
CA ARG A 183 27.01 19.00 -24.38
C ARG A 183 28.39 18.93 -25.06
N GLU A 184 29.25 19.92 -24.84
CA GLU A 184 30.55 19.98 -25.53
C GLU A 184 31.64 19.13 -24.84
N LYS A 185 31.50 18.86 -23.54
CA LYS A 185 32.42 18.01 -22.77
C LYS A 185 32.12 16.51 -22.98
N THR A 186 30.84 16.10 -22.97
CA THR A 186 30.43 14.71 -23.25
C THR A 186 30.97 14.23 -24.61
N ARG A 187 30.99 15.12 -25.61
CA ARG A 187 31.51 14.83 -26.96
C ARG A 187 32.99 14.43 -27.00
N ARG A 188 33.81 14.81 -26.00
CA ARG A 188 35.25 14.48 -25.94
C ARG A 188 35.57 13.21 -25.16
N LEU A 189 34.65 12.71 -24.33
CA LEU A 189 34.83 11.44 -23.61
C LEU A 189 34.49 10.22 -24.49
N GLY A 190 33.55 10.38 -25.43
CA GLY A 190 33.06 9.30 -26.29
C GLY A 190 34.10 8.52 -27.09
N GLU A 191 35.30 9.06 -27.32
CA GLU A 191 36.37 8.42 -28.12
C GLU A 191 37.20 7.38 -27.33
N ARG A 192 36.92 7.18 -26.03
CA ARG A 192 37.46 6.06 -25.23
C ARG A 192 36.43 5.39 -24.32
N ASN A 193 35.13 5.62 -24.55
CA ASN A 193 34.08 5.05 -23.73
C ASN A 193 33.93 3.53 -23.96
N GLU A 194 34.48 2.75 -23.04
CA GLU A 194 33.72 1.61 -22.50
C GLU A 194 32.33 2.12 -22.08
N ASP A 195 31.24 1.36 -22.31
CA ASP A 195 29.88 1.84 -21.99
C ASP A 195 29.65 1.84 -20.48
N ILE A 196 30.13 2.91 -19.82
CA ILE A 196 30.18 3.06 -18.36
C ILE A 196 28.84 2.70 -17.71
N HIS A 197 27.72 2.99 -18.37
CA HIS A 197 26.39 2.76 -17.83
C HIS A 197 25.61 1.64 -18.55
N SER A 198 26.23 0.89 -19.45
CA SER A 198 25.57 -0.12 -20.30
C SER A 198 24.27 0.41 -20.94
N LYS A 199 24.29 1.66 -21.43
CA LYS A 199 23.08 2.35 -21.93
C LYS A 199 22.53 1.73 -23.21
N GLY A 200 23.37 1.05 -23.99
CA GLY A 200 23.00 0.42 -25.26
C GLY A 200 22.05 -0.79 -25.16
N VAL A 201 21.81 -1.34 -23.97
CA VAL A 201 20.94 -2.51 -23.74
C VAL A 201 19.69 -2.07 -22.97
N ASP A 202 18.49 -2.53 -23.32
CA ASP A 202 17.30 -2.30 -22.48
C ASP A 202 17.21 -3.33 -21.34
N PHE A 203 17.27 -4.63 -21.66
CA PHE A 203 17.21 -5.73 -20.70
C PHE A 203 18.61 -6.19 -20.25
N LEU A 204 19.08 -5.71 -19.09
CA LEU A 204 20.34 -6.19 -18.50
C LEU A 204 20.11 -7.52 -17.77
N GLU A 205 20.61 -8.59 -18.37
CA GLU A 205 20.65 -9.96 -17.81
C GLU A 205 21.39 -10.03 -16.47
N LEU A 206 21.33 -11.17 -15.77
CA LEU A 206 22.08 -11.35 -14.52
C LEU A 206 23.59 -11.21 -14.77
N THR A 207 24.25 -10.42 -13.93
CA THR A 207 25.71 -10.31 -13.87
C THR A 207 26.30 -11.47 -13.06
N GLU A 208 27.61 -11.74 -13.19
CA GLU A 208 28.25 -12.91 -12.58
C GLU A 208 28.01 -13.00 -11.06
N TRP A 209 28.10 -11.87 -10.33
CA TRP A 209 27.85 -11.85 -8.89
C TRP A 209 26.38 -12.12 -8.53
N GLU A 210 25.43 -11.74 -9.39
CA GLU A 210 24.01 -12.05 -9.21
C GLU A 210 23.73 -13.54 -9.48
N GLU A 211 24.38 -14.14 -10.47
CA GLU A 211 24.30 -15.59 -10.71
C GLU A 211 24.91 -16.39 -9.56
N GLN A 212 26.10 -16.01 -9.08
CA GLN A 212 26.70 -16.59 -7.88
C GLN A 212 25.78 -16.42 -6.65
N SER A 213 25.14 -15.25 -6.50
CA SER A 213 24.24 -14.98 -5.38
C SER A 213 22.88 -15.70 -5.48
N LEU A 214 22.44 -16.04 -6.69
CA LEU A 214 21.30 -16.92 -6.93
C LEU A 214 21.67 -18.37 -6.59
N GLN A 215 22.81 -18.86 -7.08
CA GLN A 215 23.31 -20.21 -6.81
C GLN A 215 23.50 -20.47 -5.31
N GLY A 216 24.12 -19.53 -4.59
CA GLY A 216 24.31 -19.65 -3.14
C GLY A 216 23.00 -19.59 -2.34
N LEU A 217 22.03 -18.78 -2.77
CA LEU A 217 20.68 -18.76 -2.16
C LEU A 217 19.93 -20.07 -2.41
N LEU A 218 20.02 -20.64 -3.62
CA LEU A 218 19.35 -21.88 -4.00
C LEU A 218 20.03 -23.15 -3.45
N SER A 219 21.33 -23.08 -3.11
CA SER A 219 22.09 -24.23 -2.60
C SER A 219 21.48 -24.79 -1.29
N PRO A 220 21.14 -26.09 -1.23
CA PRO A 220 20.64 -26.71 0.00
C PRO A 220 21.74 -26.90 1.06
N ASN A 221 23.00 -26.99 0.62
CA ASN A 221 24.15 -27.41 1.44
C ASN A 221 25.20 -26.29 1.60
N SER A 222 24.77 -25.03 1.66
CA SER A 222 25.67 -23.92 2.01
C SER A 222 26.27 -24.19 3.40
N PRO A 223 27.61 -24.33 3.56
CA PRO A 223 28.21 -24.73 4.83
C PRO A 223 27.97 -23.66 5.92
N ASN A 224 27.86 -22.40 5.52
CA ASN A 224 27.25 -21.36 6.32
C ASN A 224 25.75 -21.34 6.00
N ASN A 225 24.91 -21.69 6.97
CA ASN A 225 23.45 -21.67 6.83
C ASN A 225 22.86 -20.25 6.75
N ASN A 226 23.67 -19.19 6.80
CA ASN A 226 23.22 -17.81 6.66
C ASN A 226 23.03 -17.44 5.16
N PRO A 227 21.81 -17.10 4.71
CA PRO A 227 21.56 -16.69 3.32
C PRO A 227 22.22 -15.36 2.93
N GLU A 228 22.61 -14.54 3.91
CA GLU A 228 23.32 -13.27 3.67
C GLU A 228 24.74 -13.49 3.15
N ASP A 229 25.43 -14.55 3.60
CA ASP A 229 26.81 -14.85 3.23
C ASP A 229 26.95 -15.09 1.72
N SER A 230 25.88 -15.61 1.08
CA SER A 230 25.79 -15.76 -0.37
C SER A 230 25.50 -14.47 -1.12
N CYS A 231 25.50 -13.30 -0.47
CA CYS A 231 25.45 -12.01 -1.15
C CYS A 231 26.61 -11.09 -0.78
N GLN A 232 27.61 -11.08 -1.67
CA GLN A 232 28.68 -10.08 -1.67
C GLN A 232 28.54 -9.24 -2.95
N PRO A 233 27.65 -8.23 -2.96
CA PRO A 233 27.54 -7.33 -4.11
C PRO A 233 28.85 -6.52 -4.24
N PRO A 234 29.26 -6.16 -5.47
CA PRO A 234 30.42 -5.28 -5.70
C PRO A 234 30.34 -3.95 -4.95
N ASN A 235 31.51 -3.38 -4.65
CA ASN A 235 31.61 -2.06 -4.03
C ASN A 235 30.83 -1.00 -4.83
N GLY A 236 29.87 -0.34 -4.17
CA GLY A 236 28.97 0.64 -4.80
C GLY A 236 27.57 0.12 -5.11
N ILE A 237 27.34 -1.20 -5.05
CA ILE A 237 26.01 -1.80 -5.16
C ILE A 237 25.47 -2.14 -3.75
N SER A 238 24.24 -1.76 -3.48
CA SER A 238 23.55 -1.95 -2.21
C SER A 238 23.27 -3.43 -1.93
N ARG A 239 23.32 -3.82 -0.65
CA ARG A 239 22.83 -5.13 -0.21
C ARG A 239 21.32 -5.32 -0.41
N THR A 240 20.52 -4.26 -0.57
CA THR A 240 19.09 -4.40 -0.94
C THR A 240 18.90 -4.96 -2.36
N CYS A 241 19.95 -4.93 -3.20
CA CYS A 241 19.96 -5.49 -4.56
C CYS A 241 20.28 -7.00 -4.60
N CYS A 242 20.58 -7.62 -3.46
CA CYS A 242 20.70 -9.06 -3.35
C CYS A 242 19.41 -9.76 -3.80
N LEU A 243 19.50 -10.68 -4.76
CA LEU A 243 18.35 -11.41 -5.29
C LEU A 243 17.55 -12.09 -4.16
N GLY A 244 16.24 -11.89 -4.13
CA GLY A 244 15.37 -12.38 -3.07
C GLY A 244 15.33 -11.53 -1.79
N SER A 245 16.01 -10.37 -1.71
CA SER A 245 15.68 -9.36 -0.68
C SER A 245 14.23 -8.91 -0.85
N PHE A 246 13.52 -8.57 0.21
CA PHE A 246 12.14 -8.06 0.07
C PHE A 246 11.74 -7.17 1.25
N SER A 247 10.63 -6.44 1.09
CA SER A 247 10.05 -5.66 2.18
C SER A 247 8.98 -6.47 2.92
N SER A 248 9.09 -6.60 4.25
CA SER A 248 8.01 -7.20 5.06
C SER A 248 7.08 -6.12 5.64
N GLY A 249 6.55 -5.26 4.77
CA GLY A 249 5.70 -4.12 5.15
C GLY A 249 6.45 -2.84 5.54
N GLY A 250 7.75 -2.74 5.23
CA GLY A 250 8.62 -1.61 5.58
C GLY A 250 9.72 -1.38 4.53
N ASN A 251 10.98 -1.43 4.94
CA ASN A 251 12.13 -1.35 4.05
C ASN A 251 12.46 -2.71 3.41
N VAL A 252 13.13 -2.71 2.26
CA VAL A 252 13.67 -3.95 1.67
C VAL A 252 14.88 -4.39 2.49
N GLU A 253 14.87 -5.65 2.94
CA GLU A 253 15.90 -6.23 3.79
C GLU A 253 16.53 -7.46 3.11
N SER A 254 17.87 -7.52 3.10
CA SER A 254 18.64 -8.64 2.54
C SER A 254 18.73 -9.83 3.49
N SER A 255 18.66 -9.58 4.80
CA SER A 255 18.62 -10.59 5.87
C SER A 255 17.47 -11.59 5.68
N LEU A 256 16.33 -11.11 5.18
CA LEU A 256 15.13 -11.91 4.96
C LEU A 256 15.23 -12.86 3.75
N ARG A 257 16.26 -12.72 2.88
CA ARG A 257 16.28 -13.36 1.55
C ARG A 257 16.21 -14.89 1.55
N GLY A 258 16.57 -15.56 2.66
CA GLY A 258 16.37 -17.01 2.81
C GLY A 258 14.92 -17.44 2.63
N GLN A 259 13.96 -16.60 3.01
CA GLN A 259 12.54 -16.84 2.85
C GLN A 259 12.11 -16.84 1.37
N CYS A 260 12.91 -16.24 0.49
CA CYS A 260 12.74 -16.26 -0.97
C CYS A 260 13.42 -17.43 -1.69
N ARG A 261 14.15 -18.34 -1.00
CA ARG A 261 14.86 -19.47 -1.65
C ARG A 261 14.00 -20.25 -2.64
N ALA A 262 12.80 -20.66 -2.21
CA ALA A 262 11.90 -21.42 -3.09
C ALA A 262 11.25 -20.54 -4.18
N SER A 263 11.10 -19.24 -3.91
CA SER A 263 10.47 -18.28 -4.82
C SER A 263 11.38 -17.97 -6.01
N MET A 264 12.68 -17.82 -5.74
CA MET A 264 13.72 -17.56 -6.76
C MET A 264 13.92 -18.73 -7.76
N GLN A 265 13.35 -19.91 -7.49
CA GLN A 265 13.27 -21.01 -8.48
C GLN A 265 12.42 -20.60 -9.70
N ASN A 266 11.47 -19.67 -9.53
CA ASN A 266 10.60 -19.16 -10.59
C ASN A 266 11.19 -17.97 -11.36
N LEU A 267 12.42 -17.53 -11.06
CA LEU A 267 13.03 -16.33 -11.64
C LEU A 267 13.04 -16.35 -13.18
N GLY A 268 13.24 -17.52 -13.79
CA GLY A 268 13.22 -17.69 -15.25
C GLY A 268 11.88 -17.28 -15.89
N ALA A 269 10.75 -17.56 -15.23
CA ALA A 269 9.44 -17.14 -15.74
C ALA A 269 9.29 -15.61 -15.70
N VAL A 270 9.72 -14.96 -14.61
CA VAL A 270 9.70 -13.49 -14.49
C VAL A 270 10.60 -12.84 -15.54
N ARG A 271 11.79 -13.40 -15.77
CA ARG A 271 12.75 -12.94 -16.79
C ARG A 271 12.13 -12.92 -18.19
N GLU A 272 11.54 -14.02 -18.62
CA GLU A 272 10.97 -14.12 -19.96
C GLU A 272 9.64 -13.36 -20.11
N HIS A 273 8.82 -13.29 -19.06
CA HIS A 273 7.62 -12.44 -19.05
C HIS A 273 7.98 -10.95 -19.12
N ALA A 274 9.06 -10.54 -18.45
CA ALA A 274 9.55 -9.16 -18.51
C ALA A 274 10.09 -8.82 -19.91
N LYS A 275 10.85 -9.71 -20.56
CA LYS A 275 11.27 -9.57 -21.96
C LYS A 275 10.07 -9.44 -22.91
N LEU A 276 9.07 -10.31 -22.76
CA LEU A 276 7.84 -10.25 -23.55
C LEU A 276 7.11 -8.91 -23.36
N PHE A 277 7.05 -8.39 -22.13
CA PHE A 277 6.48 -7.07 -21.87
C PHE A 277 7.27 -5.96 -22.61
N LEU A 278 8.61 -5.97 -22.58
CA LEU A 278 9.41 -4.97 -23.30
C LEU A 278 9.23 -5.04 -24.82
N GLN A 279 9.04 -6.25 -25.37
CA GLN A 279 8.75 -6.47 -26.80
C GLN A 279 7.35 -5.95 -27.19
N GLN A 280 6.35 -6.13 -26.32
CA GLN A 280 4.99 -5.63 -26.50
C GLN A 280 4.88 -4.10 -26.30
N HIS A 281 5.82 -3.51 -25.54
CA HIS A 281 5.85 -2.08 -25.23
C HIS A 281 7.15 -1.44 -25.75
N PRO A 282 7.35 -1.38 -27.09
CA PRO A 282 8.57 -0.85 -27.69
C PRO A 282 8.65 0.68 -27.54
N VAL A 283 9.87 1.20 -27.41
CA VAL A 283 10.15 2.64 -27.43
C VAL A 283 10.31 3.10 -28.88
N THR A 284 9.26 3.67 -29.46
CA THR A 284 9.20 3.99 -30.90
C THR A 284 10.17 5.09 -31.33
N ASP A 285 10.49 6.02 -30.45
CA ASP A 285 11.26 7.23 -30.77
C ASP A 285 12.78 7.02 -30.59
N ALA A 286 13.23 5.76 -30.71
CA ALA A 286 14.62 5.31 -30.65
C ALA A 286 15.56 5.95 -31.69
N ALA A 287 15.00 6.68 -32.68
CA ALA A 287 15.77 7.56 -33.56
C ALA A 287 16.32 8.83 -32.86
N THR A 288 15.92 9.10 -31.60
CA THR A 288 16.28 10.32 -30.86
C THR A 288 17.00 10.08 -29.53
N SER A 289 16.74 8.97 -28.83
CA SER A 289 17.52 8.57 -27.66
C SER A 289 18.57 7.54 -28.02
N THR A 290 19.82 7.79 -27.60
CA THR A 290 20.93 6.83 -27.67
C THR A 290 20.91 5.79 -26.53
N THR A 291 19.89 5.82 -25.67
CA THR A 291 19.79 5.02 -24.45
C THR A 291 18.61 4.05 -24.56
N ASN A 292 18.91 2.75 -24.57
CA ASN A 292 17.92 1.68 -24.52
C ASN A 292 17.52 1.35 -23.06
N CYS A 293 18.44 1.53 -22.10
CA CYS A 293 18.18 1.37 -20.65
C CYS A 293 17.03 2.28 -20.14
N ASP A 294 15.96 1.68 -19.60
CA ASP A 294 14.74 2.43 -19.26
C ASP A 294 14.90 3.35 -18.03
N VAL A 295 15.51 2.88 -16.94
CA VAL A 295 15.78 3.74 -15.76
C VAL A 295 16.81 4.83 -16.07
N CYS A 296 17.75 4.55 -16.98
CA CYS A 296 18.73 5.53 -17.45
C CYS A 296 18.03 6.68 -18.19
N GLN A 297 17.10 6.37 -19.10
CA GLN A 297 16.32 7.40 -19.80
C GLN A 297 15.48 8.24 -18.82
N ILE A 298 14.85 7.62 -17.82
CA ILE A 298 14.07 8.33 -16.78
C ILE A 298 14.93 9.39 -16.07
N VAL A 299 16.15 9.05 -15.65
CA VAL A 299 17.01 9.99 -14.91
C VAL A 299 17.66 11.04 -15.83
N GLU A 300 18.00 10.69 -17.07
CA GLU A 300 18.54 11.66 -18.05
C GLU A 300 17.47 12.68 -18.50
N VAL A 301 16.21 12.26 -18.68
CA VAL A 301 15.08 13.17 -18.92
C VAL A 301 14.85 14.07 -17.71
N ALA A 302 14.91 13.53 -16.49
CA ALA A 302 14.79 14.33 -15.28
C ALA A 302 15.89 15.39 -15.16
N LEU A 303 17.15 15.03 -15.47
CA LEU A 303 18.28 15.95 -15.51
C LEU A 303 18.11 17.02 -16.60
N GLN A 304 17.85 16.62 -17.86
CA GLN A 304 17.79 17.53 -19.00
C GLN A 304 16.65 18.56 -18.88
N HIS A 305 15.54 18.19 -18.25
CA HIS A 305 14.37 19.06 -18.07
C HIS A 305 14.26 19.65 -16.66
N ASN A 306 15.27 19.44 -15.80
CA ASN A 306 15.32 19.85 -14.38
C ASN A 306 14.01 19.51 -13.65
N LEU A 307 13.63 18.22 -13.69
CA LEU A 307 12.39 17.70 -13.12
C LEU A 307 12.62 17.12 -11.73
N SER A 308 11.75 17.52 -10.82
CA SER A 308 11.53 16.87 -9.53
C SER A 308 10.55 15.70 -9.67
N ILE A 309 10.88 14.54 -9.10
CA ILE A 309 10.03 13.33 -9.15
C ILE A 309 9.66 12.91 -7.73
N ALA A 310 8.36 12.75 -7.47
CA ALA A 310 7.83 12.23 -6.20
C ALA A 310 7.02 10.95 -6.42
N LEU A 311 7.50 9.85 -5.83
CA LEU A 311 6.83 8.57 -5.70
C LEU A 311 6.05 8.58 -4.37
N ILE A 312 4.75 8.33 -4.39
CA ILE A 312 3.89 8.43 -3.19
C ILE A 312 3.06 7.15 -3.06
N GLY A 313 3.27 6.36 -2.02
CA GLY A 313 2.58 5.08 -1.89
C GLY A 313 2.97 4.17 -0.74
N ASP A 314 2.38 2.98 -0.75
CA ASP A 314 2.54 1.94 0.27
C ASP A 314 3.88 1.16 0.13
N SER A 315 4.09 0.10 0.91
CA SER A 315 5.33 -0.69 0.92
C SER A 315 5.65 -1.34 -0.42
N MET A 316 4.65 -1.64 -1.26
CA MET A 316 4.88 -2.11 -2.63
C MET A 316 5.42 -1.02 -3.55
N HIS A 317 5.35 0.24 -3.16
CA HIS A 317 5.99 1.36 -3.84
C HIS A 317 7.44 1.56 -3.38
N ASN A 318 7.75 1.30 -2.11
CA ASN A 318 9.15 1.23 -1.62
C ASN A 318 9.94 0.11 -2.34
N GLN A 319 9.32 -1.06 -2.58
CA GLN A 319 9.97 -2.15 -3.34
C GLN A 319 10.32 -1.73 -4.78
N VAL A 320 9.50 -0.91 -5.43
CA VAL A 320 9.76 -0.35 -6.78
C VAL A 320 10.89 0.68 -6.73
N MET A 321 10.96 1.47 -5.64
CA MET A 321 12.02 2.45 -5.41
C MET A 321 13.38 1.79 -5.18
N ASP A 322 13.44 0.73 -4.37
CA ASP A 322 14.65 -0.09 -4.20
C ASP A 322 15.05 -0.76 -5.52
N GLY A 323 14.10 -1.34 -6.26
CA GLY A 323 14.39 -1.92 -7.57
C GLY A 323 15.01 -0.91 -8.55
N LEU A 324 14.49 0.33 -8.59
CA LEU A 324 15.01 1.38 -9.47
C LEU A 324 16.41 1.85 -9.04
N SER A 325 16.66 1.94 -7.73
CA SER A 325 18.00 2.20 -7.20
C SER A 325 18.97 1.10 -7.63
N CYS A 326 18.56 -0.16 -7.51
CA CYS A 326 19.36 -1.32 -7.88
C CYS A 326 19.64 -1.41 -9.38
N GLU A 327 18.67 -1.16 -10.25
CA GLU A 327 18.94 -1.14 -11.70
C GLU A 327 19.87 0.02 -12.07
N LEU A 328 19.80 1.18 -11.41
CA LEU A 328 20.77 2.27 -11.60
C LEU A 328 22.17 1.88 -11.10
N GLU A 329 22.29 1.21 -9.95
CA GLU A 329 23.57 0.72 -9.41
C GLU A 329 24.18 -0.39 -10.29
N ARG A 330 23.38 -1.33 -10.81
CA ARG A 330 23.79 -2.33 -11.84
C ARG A 330 24.31 -1.67 -13.12
N ARG A 331 23.83 -0.46 -13.42
CA ARG A 331 24.25 0.40 -14.54
C ARG A 331 25.31 1.42 -14.09
N ASN A 332 26.07 1.16 -13.02
CA ASN A 332 27.16 1.99 -12.50
C ASN A 332 26.82 3.47 -12.24
N TYR A 333 25.55 3.82 -11.99
CA TYR A 333 25.24 5.11 -11.38
C TYR A 333 25.55 5.05 -9.89
N GLN A 334 26.11 6.12 -9.35
CA GLN A 334 26.26 6.25 -7.90
C GLN A 334 24.91 6.69 -7.34
N VAL A 335 24.22 5.79 -6.65
CA VAL A 335 23.01 6.09 -5.88
C VAL A 335 23.38 6.25 -4.41
N THR A 336 22.81 7.26 -3.76
CA THR A 336 22.90 7.46 -2.30
C THR A 336 21.51 7.74 -1.76
N THR A 337 21.23 7.34 -0.51
CA THR A 337 19.88 7.42 0.09
C THR A 337 19.93 8.18 1.42
N GLU A 338 19.05 9.16 1.60
CA GLU A 338 18.74 9.80 2.89
C GLU A 338 17.34 9.39 3.36
N TRP A 339 17.16 9.21 4.67
CA TRP A 339 15.87 8.89 5.30
C TRP A 339 15.45 10.00 6.27
N ILE A 340 14.35 10.67 5.98
CA ILE A 340 13.73 11.70 6.83
C ILE A 340 12.54 11.06 7.54
N HIS A 341 12.68 10.79 8.83
CA HIS A 341 11.61 10.26 9.68
C HIS A 341 10.72 11.39 10.19
N HIS A 342 9.42 11.33 9.88
CA HIS A 342 8.46 12.33 10.33
C HIS A 342 7.95 11.96 11.73
N GLN A 343 8.09 12.90 12.66
CA GLN A 343 7.74 12.68 14.07
C GLN A 343 6.22 12.67 14.29
N ASN A 344 5.78 12.32 15.51
CA ASN A 344 4.40 12.41 15.97
C ASN A 344 3.37 11.51 15.24
N VAL A 345 3.79 10.36 14.69
CA VAL A 345 2.87 9.30 14.21
C VAL A 345 1.96 8.83 15.37
N PRO A 346 0.63 9.03 15.32
CA PRO A 346 -0.25 8.62 16.40
C PRO A 346 -0.43 7.09 16.38
N LYS A 347 -0.07 6.43 17.49
CA LYS A 347 -0.04 4.95 17.64
C LYS A 347 -1.33 4.23 17.19
N ASN A 348 -2.47 4.91 17.22
CA ASN A 348 -3.79 4.34 16.94
C ASN A 348 -4.16 4.31 15.44
N VAL A 349 -3.40 5.01 14.58
CA VAL A 349 -3.71 5.23 13.15
C VAL A 349 -2.45 5.31 12.24
N PRO A 350 -1.45 4.42 12.40
CA PRO A 350 -0.15 4.52 11.71
C PRO A 350 -0.21 4.40 10.18
N TYR A 351 -1.33 3.95 9.62
CA TYR A 351 -1.51 3.82 8.16
C TYR A 351 -2.05 5.08 7.47
N MET A 352 -2.47 6.12 8.23
CA MET A 352 -3.05 7.37 7.69
C MET A 352 -2.14 8.59 7.89
N VAL A 353 -0.85 8.34 8.08
CA VAL A 353 0.19 9.37 8.20
C VAL A 353 1.19 9.23 7.06
N HIS A 354 1.92 10.31 6.83
CA HIS A 354 3.20 10.28 6.14
C HIS A 354 4.28 9.95 7.18
N SER A 355 4.80 8.73 7.16
CA SER A 355 5.73 8.25 8.19
C SER A 355 7.19 8.57 7.88
N GLN A 356 7.59 8.46 6.61
CA GLN A 356 8.98 8.61 6.17
C GLN A 356 9.04 9.20 4.76
N THR A 357 9.98 10.12 4.53
CA THR A 357 10.50 10.40 3.18
C THR A 357 11.82 9.67 3.01
N ARG A 358 12.00 9.00 1.88
CA ARG A 358 13.30 8.54 1.38
C ARG A 358 13.69 9.47 0.24
N LEU A 359 14.83 10.15 0.33
CA LEU A 359 15.44 10.83 -0.81
C LEU A 359 16.45 9.88 -1.42
N ILE A 360 16.42 9.66 -2.74
CA ILE A 360 17.56 9.08 -3.45
C ILE A 360 18.22 10.15 -4.31
N HIS A 361 19.55 10.24 -4.20
CA HIS A 361 20.39 11.15 -4.96
C HIS A 361 21.25 10.32 -5.90
N ILE A 362 21.03 10.54 -7.20
CA ILE A 362 21.64 9.78 -8.30
C ILE A 362 22.71 10.67 -8.94
N ARG A 363 23.89 10.10 -9.16
CA ARG A 363 25.02 10.71 -9.85
C ARG A 363 25.54 9.78 -10.95
N SER A 364 26.08 10.36 -12.02
CA SER A 364 26.84 9.67 -13.06
C SER A 364 28.19 10.36 -13.23
N PRO A 365 29.30 9.63 -13.46
CA PRO A 365 30.58 10.22 -13.86
C PRO A 365 30.56 10.94 -15.24
N LEU A 366 29.46 10.84 -16.00
CA LEU A 366 29.23 11.62 -17.22
C LEU A 366 28.53 12.97 -16.96
N TRP A 367 27.92 13.14 -15.78
CA TRP A 367 27.41 14.41 -15.29
C TRP A 367 28.54 15.11 -14.50
N GLU A 368 28.58 16.45 -14.46
CA GLU A 368 29.68 17.18 -13.79
C GLU A 368 29.51 17.14 -12.26
N ASP A 369 28.83 18.13 -11.68
CA ASP A 369 28.43 18.12 -10.26
C ASP A 369 26.92 17.86 -10.07
N ALA A 370 26.20 17.62 -11.18
CA ALA A 370 24.75 17.54 -11.20
C ALA A 370 24.22 16.24 -10.57
N VAL A 371 23.08 16.37 -9.88
CA VAL A 371 22.42 15.30 -9.11
C VAL A 371 20.95 15.24 -9.50
N VAL A 372 20.46 14.05 -9.85
CA VAL A 372 19.01 13.81 -9.98
C VAL A 372 18.50 13.33 -8.63
N THR A 373 17.49 14.00 -8.09
CA THR A 373 16.87 13.59 -6.82
C THR A 373 15.45 13.08 -7.07
N ILE A 374 15.17 11.87 -6.60
CA ILE A 374 13.82 11.28 -6.60
C ILE A 374 13.40 11.09 -5.14
N GLN A 375 12.21 11.57 -4.80
CA GLN A 375 11.62 11.43 -3.47
C GLN A 375 10.67 10.22 -3.45
N TYR A 376 10.72 9.40 -2.41
CA TYR A 376 9.67 8.45 -2.07
C TYR A 376 9.01 8.82 -0.73
N HIS A 377 7.69 8.98 -0.73
CA HIS A 377 6.88 9.32 0.43
C HIS A 377 6.03 8.12 0.85
N GLN A 378 6.34 7.57 2.02
CA GLN A 378 5.67 6.40 2.58
C GLN A 378 4.29 6.78 3.13
N ILE A 379 3.24 6.40 2.41
CA ILE A 379 1.83 6.63 2.79
C ILE A 379 1.01 5.38 2.45
N TYR A 380 0.47 4.72 3.47
CA TYR A 380 -0.22 3.45 3.32
C TYR A 380 -1.72 3.56 2.95
N ARG A 381 -2.42 4.62 3.38
CA ARG A 381 -3.88 4.79 3.18
C ARG A 381 -4.26 6.26 3.10
N LEU A 382 -5.37 6.55 2.40
CA LEU A 382 -6.03 7.85 2.34
C LEU A 382 -7.39 7.81 3.09
N PRO A 383 -7.94 8.94 3.55
CA PRO A 383 -7.28 10.25 3.64
C PRO A 383 -6.12 10.20 4.64
N LEU A 384 -5.27 11.22 4.61
CA LEU A 384 -4.33 11.46 5.70
C LEU A 384 -5.08 12.03 6.92
N LEU A 385 -4.46 11.95 8.10
CA LEU A 385 -4.95 12.66 9.29
C LEU A 385 -4.82 14.18 9.14
N ASP A 386 -3.70 14.64 8.57
CA ASP A 386 -3.51 16.02 8.11
C ASP A 386 -3.64 16.07 6.58
N ASP A 387 -4.75 16.63 6.11
CA ASP A 387 -5.06 16.82 4.70
C ASP A 387 -4.14 17.89 4.04
N SER A 388 -3.37 18.65 4.83
CA SER A 388 -2.37 19.63 4.36
C SER A 388 -1.03 18.99 3.95
N VAL A 389 -0.73 17.76 4.39
CA VAL A 389 0.50 17.05 4.00
C VAL A 389 0.53 16.78 2.50
N MET A 390 -0.56 16.25 1.93
CA MET A 390 -0.55 15.83 0.53
C MET A 390 -0.26 16.98 -0.46
N PRO A 391 -0.84 18.20 -0.30
CA PRO A 391 -0.38 19.38 -1.02
C PRO A 391 1.10 19.69 -0.84
N LYS A 392 1.65 19.64 0.38
CA LYS A 392 3.08 19.91 0.64
C LYS A 392 4.01 18.94 -0.11
N LEU A 393 3.67 17.64 -0.15
CA LEU A 393 4.46 16.62 -0.86
C LEU A 393 4.37 16.75 -2.38
N THR A 394 3.19 17.11 -2.90
CA THR A 394 2.99 17.24 -4.35
C THR A 394 3.41 18.61 -4.90
N ALA A 395 3.53 19.63 -4.05
CA ALA A 395 4.06 20.96 -4.39
C ALA A 395 5.56 21.00 -4.74
N GLN A 396 6.28 19.91 -4.49
CA GLN A 396 7.73 19.77 -4.74
C GLN A 396 8.03 18.82 -5.91
N ALA A 397 7.07 18.60 -6.82
CA ALA A 397 7.13 17.54 -7.82
C ALA A 397 6.57 17.95 -9.19
N ASP A 398 7.41 17.89 -10.22
CA ASP A 398 7.01 17.97 -11.63
C ASP A 398 6.34 16.69 -12.11
N VAL A 399 6.80 15.54 -11.60
CA VAL A 399 6.28 14.21 -11.90
C VAL A 399 5.83 13.56 -10.60
N VAL A 400 4.54 13.28 -10.48
CA VAL A 400 3.95 12.61 -9.31
C VAL A 400 3.53 11.19 -9.72
N VAL A 401 4.08 10.18 -9.06
CA VAL A 401 3.78 8.76 -9.29
C VAL A 401 3.07 8.20 -8.06
N LEU A 402 1.80 7.80 -8.22
CA LEU A 402 0.95 7.35 -7.13
C LEU A 402 0.87 5.81 -7.08
N GLY A 403 1.21 5.21 -5.95
CA GLY A 403 1.12 3.77 -5.70
C GLY A 403 0.30 3.45 -4.44
N PHE A 404 -1.02 3.64 -4.52
CA PHE A 404 -1.96 3.24 -3.49
C PHE A 404 -2.78 2.04 -3.95
N GLY A 405 -2.96 1.06 -3.08
CA GLY A 405 -3.96 0.00 -3.29
C GLY A 405 -3.98 -1.06 -2.20
N LEU A 406 -2.83 -1.35 -1.60
CA LEU A 406 -2.62 -2.56 -0.81
C LEU A 406 -3.44 -2.61 0.50
N HIS A 407 -3.70 -1.46 1.11
CA HIS A 407 -4.38 -1.36 2.41
C HIS A 407 -5.89 -1.07 2.31
N TRP A 408 -6.46 -1.25 1.12
CA TRP A 408 -7.88 -1.11 0.82
C TRP A 408 -8.56 -2.47 0.69
N TRP A 409 -9.87 -2.51 0.91
CA TRP A 409 -10.67 -3.72 1.03
C TRP A 409 -11.78 -3.78 -0.01
N TYR A 410 -11.89 -4.93 -0.67
CA TYR A 410 -12.94 -5.23 -1.64
C TYR A 410 -14.31 -5.38 -0.97
N GLY A 411 -15.37 -4.91 -1.63
CA GLY A 411 -16.76 -5.05 -1.21
C GLY A 411 -17.19 -4.18 -0.01
N ASN A 412 -18.50 -3.94 0.06
CA ASN A 412 -19.10 -2.97 0.99
C ASN A 412 -19.61 -3.56 2.32
N THR A 413 -19.17 -4.77 2.72
CA THR A 413 -19.69 -5.47 3.90
C THR A 413 -19.53 -4.69 5.21
N ALA A 414 -20.43 -4.96 6.16
CA ALA A 414 -20.74 -4.13 7.33
C ALA A 414 -19.70 -4.16 8.47
N GLY A 415 -18.40 -4.03 8.16
CA GLY A 415 -17.39 -3.74 9.17
C GLY A 415 -17.62 -2.35 9.79
N LYS A 416 -17.76 -2.29 11.13
CA LYS A 416 -17.88 -1.04 11.91
C LYS A 416 -16.53 -0.28 11.99
N GLY A 417 -16.57 1.00 12.33
CA GLY A 417 -15.39 1.82 12.61
C GLY A 417 -14.38 1.93 11.44
N GLN A 418 -13.07 1.85 11.74
CA GLN A 418 -11.99 2.05 10.77
C GLN A 418 -12.03 1.10 9.54
N GLN A 419 -12.78 0.00 9.61
CA GLN A 419 -12.94 -0.93 8.50
C GLN A 419 -13.84 -0.37 7.39
N ALA A 420 -14.88 0.40 7.74
CA ALA A 420 -15.76 1.05 6.76
C ALA A 420 -14.99 2.02 5.83
N MET A 421 -13.94 2.67 6.35
CA MET A 421 -13.07 3.54 5.56
C MET A 421 -12.27 2.81 4.47
N ARG A 422 -12.07 1.49 4.57
CA ARG A 422 -11.29 0.71 3.60
C ARG A 422 -12.08 0.28 2.36
N ARG A 423 -13.41 0.46 2.35
CA ARG A 423 -14.31 0.02 1.27
C ARG A 423 -13.99 0.66 -0.09
N GLU A 424 -14.39 -0.02 -1.15
CA GLU A 424 -14.23 0.40 -2.54
C GLU A 424 -14.74 1.81 -2.85
N ASP A 425 -15.96 2.17 -2.42
CA ASP A 425 -16.50 3.53 -2.64
C ASP A 425 -15.67 4.62 -1.96
N ASN A 426 -15.05 4.30 -0.81
CA ASN A 426 -14.13 5.19 -0.15
C ASN A 426 -12.81 5.31 -0.92
N TYR A 427 -12.28 4.21 -1.48
CA TYR A 427 -11.12 4.27 -2.38
C TYR A 427 -11.40 5.18 -3.58
N VAL A 428 -12.53 5.00 -4.28
CA VAL A 428 -12.97 5.88 -5.39
C VAL A 428 -13.11 7.34 -4.94
N LYS A 429 -13.73 7.58 -3.79
CA LYS A 429 -13.90 8.92 -3.19
C LYS A 429 -12.54 9.60 -2.98
N TYR A 430 -11.63 8.98 -2.25
CA TYR A 430 -10.36 9.60 -1.84
C TYR A 430 -9.34 9.69 -2.97
N MET A 431 -9.25 8.70 -3.88
CA MET A 431 -8.45 8.82 -5.09
C MET A 431 -8.96 9.95 -5.99
N SER A 432 -10.29 10.10 -6.16
CA SER A 432 -10.83 11.22 -6.93
C SER A 432 -10.55 12.59 -6.28
N LYS A 433 -10.48 12.66 -4.94
CA LYS A 433 -10.05 13.88 -4.22
C LYS A 433 -8.59 14.18 -4.54
N LEU A 434 -7.70 13.22 -4.35
CA LEU A 434 -6.28 13.33 -4.64
C LEU A 434 -6.03 13.80 -6.08
N PHE A 435 -6.65 13.16 -7.08
CA PHE A 435 -6.47 13.52 -8.49
C PHE A 435 -6.88 14.97 -8.79
N ARG A 436 -7.96 15.48 -8.18
CA ARG A 436 -8.39 16.89 -8.31
C ARG A 436 -7.48 17.84 -7.54
N ASP A 437 -7.07 17.47 -6.32
CA ASP A 437 -6.23 18.31 -5.46
C ASP A 437 -4.80 18.44 -6.00
N VAL A 438 -4.32 17.46 -6.78
CA VAL A 438 -3.10 17.58 -7.59
C VAL A 438 -3.34 18.44 -8.85
N THR A 439 -4.49 18.34 -9.53
CA THR A 439 -4.79 19.23 -10.68
C THR A 439 -4.76 20.70 -10.28
N LYS A 440 -5.38 21.05 -9.15
CA LYS A 440 -5.51 22.44 -8.67
C LYS A 440 -4.17 23.15 -8.45
N GLN A 441 -3.09 22.41 -8.21
CA GLN A 441 -1.77 22.98 -7.96
C GLN A 441 -1.08 23.47 -9.24
N GLY A 442 -1.57 23.08 -10.42
CA GLY A 442 -1.24 23.65 -11.73
C GLY A 442 0.16 23.38 -12.29
N HIS A 443 1.16 23.17 -11.44
CA HIS A 443 2.57 22.99 -11.81
C HIS A 443 2.97 21.54 -12.11
N VAL A 444 2.30 20.55 -11.49
CA VAL A 444 2.58 19.12 -11.72
C VAL A 444 2.39 18.80 -13.20
N LYS A 445 3.51 18.54 -13.87
CA LYS A 445 3.60 18.37 -15.34
C LYS A 445 3.15 16.99 -15.78
N LEU A 446 3.28 15.95 -14.93
CA LEU A 446 2.86 14.59 -15.21
C LEU A 446 2.29 13.93 -13.94
N LEU A 447 1.02 13.52 -13.98
CA LEU A 447 0.41 12.68 -12.93
C LEU A 447 0.28 11.24 -13.43
N VAL A 448 0.88 10.33 -12.67
CA VAL A 448 0.95 8.90 -12.94
C VAL A 448 0.33 8.13 -11.79
N HIS A 449 -0.35 7.02 -12.09
CA HIS A 449 -0.69 5.98 -11.13
C HIS A 449 -0.06 4.65 -11.56
N ARG A 450 0.68 4.00 -10.67
CA ARG A 450 1.15 2.64 -10.88
C ARG A 450 0.08 1.68 -10.37
N GLU A 451 -0.41 0.78 -11.24
CA GLU A 451 -1.41 -0.23 -10.88
C GLU A 451 -0.98 -1.01 -9.63
N THR A 452 -1.97 -1.50 -8.88
CA THR A 452 -1.65 -2.30 -7.71
C THR A 452 -1.01 -3.60 -8.16
N SER A 453 0.08 -4.02 -7.50
CA SER A 453 0.57 -5.39 -7.66
C SER A 453 -0.50 -6.37 -7.22
N ALA A 454 -0.65 -7.45 -7.96
CA ALA A 454 -1.50 -8.58 -7.59
C ALA A 454 -1.21 -9.06 -6.16
N GLN A 455 -2.26 -9.50 -5.48
CA GLN A 455 -2.15 -10.29 -4.25
C GLN A 455 -2.49 -11.75 -4.59
N HIS A 456 -1.95 -12.69 -3.81
CA HIS A 456 -2.03 -14.12 -4.10
C HIS A 456 -2.50 -14.94 -2.91
N PHE A 457 -3.40 -14.38 -2.10
CA PHE A 457 -4.05 -15.17 -1.05
C PHE A 457 -5.06 -16.14 -1.64
N ASP A 458 -5.37 -17.22 -0.92
CA ASP A 458 -6.33 -18.24 -1.34
C ASP A 458 -7.79 -17.73 -1.20
N ALA A 459 -8.16 -16.81 -2.08
CA ALA A 459 -9.47 -16.16 -2.17
C ALA A 459 -9.74 -15.69 -3.60
N ARG A 460 -11.02 -15.40 -3.90
CA ARG A 460 -11.43 -14.86 -5.20
C ARG A 460 -10.63 -13.59 -5.54
N GLY A 461 -10.06 -13.54 -6.74
CA GLY A 461 -9.17 -12.47 -7.18
C GLY A 461 -7.90 -12.28 -6.34
N GLY A 462 -7.46 -13.28 -5.57
CA GLY A 462 -6.22 -13.25 -4.78
C GLY A 462 -6.25 -12.35 -3.53
N GLU A 463 -7.43 -11.78 -3.20
CA GLU A 463 -7.57 -10.66 -2.29
C GLU A 463 -7.29 -10.96 -0.81
N TYR A 464 -6.36 -10.22 -0.20
CA TYR A 464 -6.16 -10.22 1.26
C TYR A 464 -7.45 -9.89 2.01
N SER A 465 -8.25 -8.96 1.45
CA SER A 465 -9.47 -8.47 2.08
C SER A 465 -10.63 -9.49 2.11
N LEU A 466 -10.61 -10.47 1.20
CA LEU A 466 -11.54 -11.60 1.20
C LEU A 466 -10.99 -12.78 1.99
N TRP A 467 -9.71 -13.13 1.80
CA TRP A 467 -9.02 -14.14 2.62
C TRP A 467 -9.12 -13.82 4.12
N ASN A 468 -8.95 -12.56 4.51
CA ASN A 468 -9.06 -12.15 5.91
C ASN A 468 -10.49 -12.14 6.47
N ARG A 469 -11.52 -12.40 5.64
CA ARG A 469 -12.91 -12.65 6.07
C ARG A 469 -13.27 -14.14 6.15
N GLN A 470 -12.45 -15.04 5.60
CA GLN A 470 -12.65 -16.49 5.72
C GLN A 470 -12.47 -16.95 7.18
N SER A 471 -13.17 -18.02 7.55
CA SER A 471 -12.87 -18.80 8.77
C SER A 471 -11.38 -19.17 8.79
N ILE A 472 -10.74 -19.13 9.96
CA ILE A 472 -9.32 -19.48 10.12
C ILE A 472 -9.05 -20.91 9.60
N LEU A 473 -10.00 -21.83 9.80
CA LEU A 473 -9.92 -23.22 9.32
C LEU A 473 -9.92 -23.35 7.79
N ASN A 474 -10.39 -22.34 7.07
CA ASN A 474 -10.51 -22.36 5.61
C ASN A 474 -9.37 -21.58 4.92
N ARG A 475 -8.48 -20.95 5.69
CA ARG A 475 -7.37 -20.16 5.13
C ARG A 475 -6.20 -21.07 4.79
N SER A 476 -5.87 -21.19 3.52
CA SER A 476 -4.52 -21.60 3.15
C SER A 476 -3.50 -20.60 3.73
N GLY A 477 -2.44 -21.14 4.33
CA GLY A 477 -1.27 -20.40 4.78
C GLY A 477 -0.22 -20.19 3.67
N LYS A 478 -0.58 -20.37 2.40
CA LYS A 478 0.31 -20.31 1.22
C LYS A 478 -0.24 -19.35 0.16
N CYS A 479 0.62 -18.97 -0.78
CA CYS A 479 0.23 -18.15 -1.92
C CYS A 479 -0.21 -18.98 -3.12
N HIS A 480 -1.35 -18.59 -3.71
CA HIS A 480 -2.08 -19.35 -4.74
C HIS A 480 -2.16 -18.54 -6.04
N PRO A 481 -2.27 -19.18 -7.22
CA PRO A 481 -2.59 -18.48 -8.47
C PRO A 481 -3.90 -17.69 -8.36
N MET A 482 -3.98 -16.54 -9.01
CA MET A 482 -5.23 -15.78 -9.06
C MET A 482 -6.27 -16.48 -9.93
N ASP A 483 -7.52 -16.47 -9.47
CA ASP A 483 -8.69 -16.70 -10.30
C ASP A 483 -9.03 -15.43 -11.11
N PRO A 484 -8.93 -15.44 -12.45
CA PRO A 484 -9.26 -14.29 -13.30
C PRO A 484 -10.77 -14.10 -13.51
N GLN A 485 -11.61 -15.07 -13.13
CA GLN A 485 -13.07 -14.98 -13.24
C GLN A 485 -13.72 -14.41 -11.96
N GLY A 486 -12.95 -14.30 -10.87
CA GLY A 486 -13.41 -13.78 -9.59
C GLY A 486 -13.95 -12.35 -9.69
N ASP A 487 -15.03 -12.08 -8.96
CA ASP A 487 -15.68 -10.76 -8.81
C ASP A 487 -14.72 -9.64 -8.37
N ALA A 488 -13.71 -10.00 -7.57
CA ALA A 488 -12.65 -9.10 -7.13
C ALA A 488 -11.50 -8.88 -8.15
N TYR A 489 -11.42 -9.61 -9.27
CA TYR A 489 -10.32 -9.46 -10.23
C TYR A 489 -10.27 -8.02 -10.78
N LYS A 490 -9.10 -7.36 -10.70
CA LYS A 490 -8.88 -5.95 -11.07
C LYS A 490 -9.82 -4.92 -10.41
N TRP A 491 -10.32 -5.19 -9.20
CA TRP A 491 -11.28 -4.27 -8.57
C TRP A 491 -10.69 -2.85 -8.31
N ARG A 492 -9.39 -2.77 -7.98
CA ARG A 492 -8.71 -1.49 -7.70
C ARG A 492 -8.52 -0.67 -8.98
N GLU A 493 -8.21 -1.33 -10.08
CA GLU A 493 -7.95 -0.73 -11.38
C GLU A 493 -9.28 -0.16 -11.95
N LYS A 494 -10.36 -0.95 -11.87
CA LYS A 494 -11.75 -0.50 -12.12
C LYS A 494 -12.18 0.65 -11.20
N ALA A 495 -11.65 0.74 -9.97
CA ALA A 495 -11.92 1.83 -9.04
C ALA A 495 -11.11 3.10 -9.36
N VAL A 496 -9.87 2.97 -9.83
CA VAL A 496 -9.03 4.08 -10.31
C VAL A 496 -9.63 4.72 -11.56
N GLU A 497 -10.15 3.92 -12.50
CA GLU A 497 -10.88 4.43 -13.68
C GLU A 497 -12.07 5.30 -13.27
N ARG A 498 -12.95 4.78 -12.40
CA ARG A 498 -14.07 5.54 -11.82
C ARG A 498 -13.61 6.77 -11.05
N ALA A 499 -12.49 6.71 -10.34
CA ALA A 499 -11.92 7.84 -9.62
C ALA A 499 -11.36 8.93 -10.56
N ALA A 500 -10.75 8.54 -11.69
CA ALA A 500 -10.24 9.44 -12.73
C ALA A 500 -11.41 10.16 -13.43
N ALA A 501 -12.43 9.40 -13.86
CA ALA A 501 -13.65 9.98 -14.44
C ALA A 501 -14.34 10.95 -13.46
N LYS A 502 -14.47 10.58 -12.17
CA LYS A 502 -15.01 11.44 -11.11
C LYS A 502 -14.11 12.63 -10.76
N ALA A 503 -12.84 12.61 -11.17
CA ALA A 503 -11.92 13.75 -11.06
C ALA A 503 -11.92 14.64 -12.32
N GLY A 504 -12.67 14.29 -13.36
CA GLY A 504 -12.63 14.98 -14.65
C GLY A 504 -11.37 14.65 -15.48
N ARG A 505 -10.63 13.58 -15.12
CA ARG A 505 -9.42 13.16 -15.82
C ARG A 505 -9.69 12.03 -16.82
N LYS A 506 -9.09 12.15 -18.00
CA LYS A 506 -8.96 11.12 -19.03
C LYS A 506 -7.88 10.13 -18.59
N LEU A 507 -8.24 8.86 -18.40
CA LEU A 507 -7.29 7.79 -18.12
C LEU A 507 -6.57 7.39 -19.42
N LEU A 508 -5.26 7.19 -19.34
CA LEU A 508 -4.42 6.63 -20.40
C LEU A 508 -3.59 5.48 -19.83
N VAL A 509 -3.51 4.33 -20.52
CA VAL A 509 -2.57 3.26 -20.16
C VAL A 509 -1.23 3.50 -20.87
N ALA A 510 -0.13 3.23 -20.17
CA ALA A 510 1.22 3.43 -20.70
C ALA A 510 1.71 2.25 -21.55
N GLY A 511 1.69 2.47 -22.87
CA GLY A 511 2.15 1.54 -23.89
C GLY A 511 2.28 2.22 -25.26
N PRO A 512 2.48 1.45 -26.34
CA PRO A 512 2.76 1.99 -27.67
C PRO A 512 1.59 2.79 -28.27
N ASP A 513 0.36 2.46 -27.87
CA ASP A 513 -0.87 3.14 -28.31
C ASP A 513 -1.16 4.45 -27.56
N MET A 514 -0.29 4.90 -26.64
CA MET A 514 -0.53 6.14 -25.89
C MET A 514 -0.55 7.34 -26.87
N PRO A 515 -1.66 8.11 -26.96
CA PRO A 515 -1.81 9.12 -28.00
C PRO A 515 -0.77 10.24 -27.83
N ARG A 516 -0.10 10.61 -28.95
CA ARG A 516 0.90 11.69 -28.99
C ARG A 516 0.45 12.92 -28.21
N PHE A 517 1.36 13.44 -27.38
CA PHE A 517 1.10 14.55 -26.49
C PHE A 517 0.61 15.80 -27.23
N ARG A 518 -0.36 16.50 -26.64
CA ARG A 518 -0.87 17.78 -27.11
C ARG A 518 -0.86 18.77 -25.95
N GLN A 519 -0.36 19.98 -26.19
CA GLN A 519 -0.17 20.98 -25.14
C GLN A 519 -1.45 21.38 -24.40
N HIS A 520 -2.63 21.22 -25.02
CA HIS A 520 -3.93 21.49 -24.42
C HIS A 520 -4.41 20.39 -23.44
N ASP A 521 -3.92 19.16 -23.56
CA ASP A 521 -4.37 18.02 -22.73
C ASP A 521 -3.65 17.99 -21.35
N LYS A 522 -2.61 18.83 -21.18
CA LYS A 522 -1.62 18.85 -20.08
C LYS A 522 -2.13 18.57 -18.66
N GLN A 523 -3.27 19.13 -18.26
CA GLN A 523 -3.75 19.08 -16.88
C GLN A 523 -4.85 18.01 -16.63
N ASN A 524 -5.36 17.39 -17.70
CA ASN A 524 -6.57 16.57 -17.66
C ASN A 524 -6.31 15.06 -17.85
N GLU A 525 -5.06 14.62 -18.01
CA GLU A 525 -4.74 13.19 -18.17
C GLU A 525 -4.30 12.55 -16.85
N LEU A 526 -4.61 11.27 -16.65
CA LEU A 526 -3.98 10.39 -15.66
C LEU A 526 -3.34 9.23 -16.41
N VAL A 527 -2.02 9.12 -16.34
CA VAL A 527 -1.31 7.99 -16.97
C VAL A 527 -1.23 6.82 -15.99
N VAL A 528 -1.58 5.63 -16.44
CA VAL A 528 -1.54 4.38 -15.66
C VAL A 528 -0.37 3.52 -16.12
N LEU A 529 0.47 3.08 -15.20
CA LEU A 529 1.56 2.13 -15.48
C LEU A 529 1.01 0.71 -15.27
N PRO A 530 0.79 -0.08 -16.34
CA PRO A 530 0.27 -1.44 -16.22
C PRO A 530 1.24 -2.33 -15.43
N TYR A 531 0.70 -3.09 -14.49
CA TYR A 531 1.47 -3.97 -13.61
C TYR A 531 0.66 -5.14 -13.03
N PHE A 532 -0.67 -5.02 -12.95
CA PHE A 532 -1.53 -6.05 -12.35
C PHE A 532 -1.45 -7.38 -13.12
N ASP A 533 -1.63 -7.35 -14.45
CA ASP A 533 -1.58 -8.57 -15.28
C ASP A 533 -0.19 -9.21 -15.38
N PHE A 534 0.89 -8.43 -15.20
CA PHE A 534 2.24 -8.97 -15.10
C PHE A 534 2.40 -9.72 -13.76
N THR A 535 1.99 -9.07 -12.67
CA THR A 535 2.18 -9.61 -11.32
C THR A 535 1.27 -10.79 -10.98
N SER A 536 0.05 -10.87 -11.54
CA SER A 536 -0.91 -11.98 -11.35
C SER A 536 -0.42 -13.33 -11.84
N GLN A 537 0.57 -13.34 -12.74
CA GLN A 537 1.22 -14.55 -13.25
C GLN A 537 2.33 -15.07 -12.32
N HIS A 538 2.66 -14.32 -11.26
CA HIS A 538 3.88 -14.50 -10.47
C HIS A 538 3.62 -14.79 -8.98
N HIS A 539 2.52 -15.50 -8.66
CA HIS A 539 2.23 -16.01 -7.31
C HIS A 539 3.43 -16.75 -6.65
N GLY A 540 4.23 -17.45 -7.46
CA GLY A 540 5.44 -18.16 -7.04
C GLY A 540 6.63 -17.26 -6.64
N MET A 541 6.52 -15.93 -6.78
CA MET A 541 7.56 -14.96 -6.41
C MET A 541 7.36 -14.32 -5.02
N HIS A 542 6.33 -14.74 -4.28
CA HIS A 542 6.14 -14.35 -2.88
C HIS A 542 7.10 -15.10 -1.94
N PRO A 543 7.61 -14.46 -0.87
CA PRO A 543 8.49 -15.09 0.11
C PRO A 543 7.71 -16.07 0.99
N ARG A 544 8.32 -17.21 1.30
CA ARG A 544 7.76 -18.20 2.24
C ARG A 544 8.00 -17.81 3.71
N ARG A 545 7.67 -16.56 4.05
CA ARG A 545 7.72 -16.03 5.40
C ARG A 545 6.40 -16.33 6.09
N LYS A 546 6.37 -17.38 6.91
CA LYS A 546 5.27 -17.63 7.85
C LYS A 546 5.19 -16.46 8.84
N ASP A 547 4.08 -15.74 8.81
CA ASP A 547 3.75 -14.73 9.81
C ASP A 547 3.32 -15.39 11.14
N LYS A 548 2.90 -14.58 12.12
CA LYS A 548 2.40 -15.05 13.43
C LYS A 548 1.10 -15.88 13.36
N HIS A 549 0.48 -16.01 12.19
CA HIS A 549 -0.70 -16.82 11.91
C HIS A 549 -0.38 -18.04 11.02
N GLY A 550 0.89 -18.27 10.66
CA GLY A 550 1.30 -19.39 9.80
C GLY A 550 1.08 -19.15 8.30
N VAL A 551 1.01 -17.89 7.87
CA VAL A 551 0.64 -17.48 6.50
C VAL A 551 1.85 -16.90 5.78
N ASP A 552 2.07 -17.27 4.52
CA ASP A 552 3.08 -16.64 3.66
C ASP A 552 2.69 -15.19 3.28
N ASP A 553 3.66 -14.32 3.03
CA ASP A 553 3.41 -12.93 2.61
C ASP A 553 3.04 -12.89 1.12
N CYS A 554 1.76 -13.15 0.82
CA CYS A 554 1.19 -13.16 -0.52
C CYS A 554 0.86 -11.75 -1.04
N THR A 555 1.77 -10.81 -0.75
CA THR A 555 1.65 -9.39 -1.05
C THR A 555 2.98 -8.81 -1.51
N HIS A 556 4.06 -8.98 -0.73
CA HIS A 556 5.38 -8.49 -1.10
C HIS A 556 6.14 -9.48 -1.98
N TYR A 557 6.98 -8.98 -2.87
CA TYR A 557 7.67 -9.80 -3.87
C TYR A 557 9.15 -9.94 -3.55
N CYS A 558 9.68 -11.14 -3.77
CA CYS A 558 11.11 -11.41 -3.76
C CYS A 558 11.81 -10.60 -4.86
N SER A 559 12.73 -9.71 -4.47
CA SER A 559 13.35 -8.76 -5.40
C SER A 559 14.17 -9.47 -6.49
N SER A 560 13.97 -9.03 -7.72
CA SER A 560 14.82 -9.32 -8.87
C SER A 560 14.79 -8.11 -9.81
N PRO A 561 15.83 -7.90 -10.65
CA PRO A 561 15.82 -6.80 -11.62
C PRO A 561 14.63 -6.89 -12.58
N PHE A 562 14.18 -8.10 -12.91
CA PHE A 562 13.10 -8.36 -13.87
C PHE A 562 11.70 -8.02 -13.32
N MET A 563 11.51 -8.11 -12.00
CA MET A 563 10.19 -7.98 -11.34
C MET A 563 9.52 -6.61 -11.54
N TYR A 564 10.30 -5.57 -11.81
CA TYR A 564 9.83 -4.18 -11.87
C TYR A 564 9.99 -3.52 -13.25
N MET A 565 10.64 -4.20 -14.21
CA MET A 565 10.85 -3.70 -15.58
C MET A 565 9.58 -3.14 -16.26
N PRO A 566 8.37 -3.73 -16.12
CA PRO A 566 7.16 -3.16 -16.73
C PRO A 566 6.83 -1.75 -16.25
N ILE A 567 7.09 -1.44 -14.97
CA ILE A 567 6.85 -0.13 -14.38
C ILE A 567 7.83 0.88 -14.96
N TRP A 568 9.12 0.53 -15.11
CA TRP A 568 10.13 1.45 -15.63
C TRP A 568 9.96 1.70 -17.13
N ARG A 569 9.67 0.67 -17.93
CA ARG A 569 9.32 0.84 -19.35
C ARG A 569 8.10 1.72 -19.53
N SER A 570 7.04 1.48 -18.75
CA SER A 570 5.82 2.28 -18.80
C SER A 570 6.01 3.73 -18.33
N LEU A 571 6.79 3.94 -17.25
CA LEU A 571 7.11 5.29 -16.73
C LEU A 571 7.97 6.06 -17.74
N ARG A 572 8.94 5.41 -18.37
CA ARG A 572 9.71 5.97 -19.47
C ARG A 572 8.79 6.40 -20.61
N LEU A 573 7.92 5.51 -21.12
CA LEU A 573 7.01 5.84 -22.22
C LEU A 573 6.11 7.06 -21.88
N ALA A 574 5.69 7.19 -20.62
CA ALA A 574 4.97 8.36 -20.13
C ALA A 574 5.84 9.63 -20.08
N MET A 575 7.11 9.53 -19.68
CA MET A 575 8.05 10.65 -19.59
C MET A 575 8.58 11.10 -20.96
N ASP A 576 9.02 10.19 -21.83
CA ASP A 576 9.50 10.49 -23.20
C ASP A 576 8.41 11.21 -24.01
N ARG A 577 7.14 10.81 -23.84
CA ARG A 577 5.97 11.49 -24.42
C ARG A 577 5.78 12.92 -23.90
N GLN A 578 5.95 13.13 -22.59
CA GLN A 578 5.64 14.41 -21.91
C GLN A 578 6.79 15.42 -22.03
N PHE A 579 8.01 14.92 -22.05
CA PHE A 579 9.28 15.65 -21.99
C PHE A 579 10.19 15.20 -23.15
N PRO A 580 9.78 15.42 -24.42
CA PRO A 580 10.58 15.00 -25.56
C PRO A 580 11.93 15.69 -25.56
N LEU A 581 12.99 14.89 -25.77
CA LEU A 581 14.37 15.37 -25.79
C LEU A 581 14.54 16.47 -26.85
N GLN A 582 15.15 17.59 -26.45
CA GLN A 582 15.59 18.61 -27.40
C GLN A 582 16.78 18.08 -28.21
N GLN A 583 16.64 18.08 -29.54
CA GLN A 583 17.69 17.75 -30.51
C GLN A 583 18.76 18.86 -30.52
#